data_AF-X1C086-F1
#
_entry.id   AF-X1C086-F1
#
_cell.length_a   1.000
_cell.length_b   1.000
_cell.length_c   1.000
_cell.angle_alpha   90.00
_cell.angle_beta   90.00
_cell.angle_gamma   90.00
#
_symmetry.space_group_name_H-M   'P 1'
#
loop_
_entity.id
_entity.type
_entity.pdbx_description
1 polymer ?
#
loop_
_entity_poly.entity_id
_entity_poly.type
_entity_poly.pdbx_seq_one_letter_code
_entity_poly.pdbx_strand_id
1 'polypeptide(L)' 'MPEKYDPNIHHRRSIRIPGYDYSQDGWYFITICTQNQKYMFGEIVKDQMRLNNAGSMVKTWWQKVT' A
#
# COMPACT_ATOMS: atom_id res chain seq x y z
N MET A 1 -16.97 -1.97 17.74
CA MET A 1 -17.22 -0.55 17.39
C MET A 1 -15.87 0.13 17.44
N PRO A 2 -15.38 0.82 16.39
CA PRO A 2 -14.09 1.50 16.52
C PRO A 2 -14.23 2.63 17.54
N GLU A 3 -13.24 2.79 18.40
CA GLU A 3 -13.23 3.83 19.42
C GLU A 3 -13.35 5.23 18.78
N LYS A 4 -14.16 6.08 19.41
CA LYS A 4 -14.46 7.44 18.95
C LYS A 4 -13.20 8.31 19.11
N TYR A 5 -12.90 9.17 18.14
CA TYR A 5 -11.75 10.08 18.21
C TYR A 5 -11.81 10.96 19.47
N ASP A 6 -10.80 10.86 20.33
CA ASP A 6 -10.58 11.70 21.51
C ASP A 6 -9.37 12.64 21.31
N PRO A 7 -9.57 13.95 21.17
CA PRO A 7 -8.50 14.92 20.92
C PRO A 7 -7.52 15.08 22.09
N ASN A 8 -7.88 14.66 23.32
CA ASN A 8 -7.00 14.75 24.48
C ASN A 8 -5.93 13.65 24.51
N ILE A 9 -6.08 12.59 23.70
CA ILE A 9 -5.12 11.49 23.59
C ILE A 9 -4.63 11.29 22.15
N HIS A 10 -5.47 11.55 21.14
CA HIS A 10 -5.14 11.39 19.73
C HIS A 10 -4.49 12.67 19.15
N HIS A 11 -3.21 12.86 19.43
CA HIS A 11 -2.42 13.99 18.93
C HIS A 11 -1.84 13.73 17.54
N ARG A 12 -2.65 13.23 16.60
CA ARG A 12 -2.17 12.94 15.24
C ARG A 12 -1.88 14.26 14.53
N ARG A 13 -0.60 14.58 14.34
CA ARG A 13 -0.16 15.66 13.47
C ARG A 13 -0.20 15.21 12.01
N SER A 14 -0.52 16.13 11.11
CA SER A 14 -0.37 15.90 9.68
C SER A 14 1.11 15.75 9.34
N ILE A 15 1.45 14.70 8.59
CA ILE A 15 2.78 14.53 7.99
C ILE A 15 2.91 15.24 6.64
N ARG A 16 1.80 15.80 6.13
CA ARG A 16 1.77 16.47 4.83
C ARG A 16 2.54 17.79 4.90
N ILE A 17 3.32 18.05 3.86
CA ILE A 17 4.05 19.30 3.69
C ILE A 17 3.04 20.43 3.51
N PRO A 18 3.07 21.48 4.35
CA PRO A 18 2.16 22.61 4.22
C PRO A 18 2.31 23.30 2.85
N GLY A 19 1.19 23.61 2.20
CA GLY A 19 1.18 24.31 0.91
C GLY A 19 1.55 23.45 -0.30
N TYR A 20 1.88 22.16 -0.13
CA TYR A 20 2.16 21.26 -1.25
C TYR A 20 0.85 20.73 -1.86
N ASP A 21 0.71 20.88 -3.18
CA ASP A 21 -0.40 20.32 -3.94
C ASP A 21 -0.10 18.85 -4.31
N TYR A 22 -0.69 17.93 -3.55
CA TYR A 22 -0.54 16.48 -3.75
C TYR A 22 -1.32 15.93 -4.96
N SER A 23 -2.05 16.77 -5.70
CA SER A 23 -2.69 16.37 -6.96
C SER A 23 -1.76 16.49 -8.17
N GLN A 24 -0.64 17.21 -8.03
CA GLN A 24 0.38 17.33 -9.07
C GLN A 24 1.10 15.99 -9.29
N ASP A 25 1.62 15.81 -10.50
CA ASP A 25 2.46 14.67 -10.84
C ASP A 25 3.69 14.61 -9.92
N GLY A 26 3.93 13.44 -9.35
CA GLY A 26 5.00 13.23 -8.37
C GLY A 26 5.36 11.76 -8.25
N TRP A 27 6.54 11.49 -7.67
CA TRP A 27 7.02 10.14 -7.44
C TRP A 27 6.54 9.63 -6.08
N TYR A 28 5.84 8.51 -6.08
CA TYR A 28 5.33 7.87 -4.87
C TYR A 28 5.89 6.46 -4.75
N PHE A 29 6.43 6.13 -3.58
CA PHE A 29 6.71 4.75 -3.22
C PHE A 29 5.64 4.28 -2.23
N ILE A 30 4.89 3.24 -2.61
CA ILE A 30 3.79 2.71 -1.82
C ILE A 30 4.10 1.27 -1.45
N THR A 31 3.99 0.95 -0.17
CA THR A 31 3.96 -0.43 0.32
C THR A 31 2.60 -0.67 0.98
N ILE A 32 1.95 -1.78 0.65
CA ILE A 32 0.63 -2.13 1.18
C ILE A 32 0.65 -3.57 1.69
N CYS A 33 0.13 -3.77 2.90
CA CYS A 33 -0.08 -5.10 3.45
C CYS A 33 -1.39 -5.68 2.91
N THR A 34 -1.37 -6.95 2.55
CA THR A 34 -2.57 -7.72 2.21
C THR A 34 -3.45 -7.94 3.45
N GLN A 35 -4.73 -8.24 3.21
CA GLN A 35 -5.66 -8.55 4.29
C GLN A 35 -5.13 -9.70 5.15
N ASN A 36 -5.14 -9.50 6.47
CA ASN A 36 -4.64 -10.44 7.46
C ASN A 36 -3.18 -10.86 7.23
N GLN A 37 -2.36 -10.03 6.58
CA GLN A 37 -0.95 -10.29 6.26
C GLN A 37 -0.73 -11.58 5.46
N LYS A 38 -1.73 -12.03 4.69
CA LYS A 38 -1.65 -13.26 3.91
C LYS A 38 -0.75 -13.08 2.69
N TYR A 39 0.00 -14.11 2.32
CA TYR A 39 0.81 -14.16 1.10
C TYR A 39 -0.05 -14.34 -0.17
N MET A 40 -0.97 -13.40 -0.42
CA MET A 40 -2.03 -13.51 -1.42
C MET A 40 -1.50 -13.61 -2.86
N PHE A 41 -0.34 -13.02 -3.15
CA PHE A 41 0.21 -12.95 -4.50
C PHE A 41 1.38 -13.92 -4.73
N GLY A 42 1.72 -14.73 -3.74
CA GLY A 42 2.88 -15.62 -3.75
C GLY A 42 3.83 -15.29 -2.62
N GLU A 43 5.06 -15.79 -2.73
CA GLU A 43 6.06 -15.77 -1.67
C GLU A 43 7.40 -15.26 -2.19
N ILE A 44 8.27 -14.82 -1.28
CA ILE A 44 9.65 -14.45 -1.61
C ILE A 44 10.55 -15.63 -1.23
N VAL A 45 11.29 -16.16 -2.20
CA VAL A 45 12.26 -17.24 -1.99
C VAL A 45 13.59 -16.80 -2.60
N LYS A 46 14.64 -16.73 -1.76
CA LYS A 46 15.98 -16.27 -2.16
C LYS A 46 15.93 -14.90 -2.87
N ASP A 47 15.31 -13.92 -2.22
CA ASP A 47 15.16 -12.53 -2.70
C ASP A 47 14.41 -12.39 -4.04
N GLN A 48 13.73 -13.45 -4.50
CA GLN A 48 12.93 -13.44 -5.72
C GLN A 48 11.46 -13.67 -5.40
N MET A 49 10.61 -12.85 -6.00
CA MET A 49 9.16 -13.04 -5.93
C MET A 49 8.76 -14.26 -6.77
N ARG A 50 8.23 -15.29 -6.11
CA ARG A 50 7.56 -16.44 -6.74
C ARG A 50 6.06 -16.22 -6.70
N LEU A 51 5.48 -15.91 -7.87
CA LEU A 51 4.05 -15.64 -7.98
C LEU A 51 3.22 -16.93 -7.87
N ASN A 52 2.11 -16.85 -7.15
CA ASN A 52 1.04 -17.85 -7.26
C ASN A 52 0.08 -17.47 -8.42
N ASN A 53 -1.03 -18.20 -8.58
CA ASN A 53 -2.02 -17.91 -9.64
C ASN A 53 -2.59 -16.50 -9.55
N ALA A 54 -2.89 -16.01 -8.34
CA ALA A 54 -3.41 -14.66 -8.14
C ALA A 54 -2.35 -13.58 -8.46
N GLY A 55 -1.10 -13.80 -8.04
CA GLY A 55 0.02 -12.91 -8.39
C GLY A 55 0.28 -12.84 -9.89
N SER A 56 0.21 -13.97 -10.59
CA SER A 56 0.35 -14.03 -12.05
C SER A 56 -0.77 -13.29 -12.77
N MET A 57 -2.02 -13.42 -12.29
CA MET A 57 -3.15 -12.64 -12.80
C MET A 57 -2.92 -11.14 -12.62
N VAL A 58 -2.54 -10.69 -11.42
CA VAL A 58 -2.27 -9.26 -11.14
C VAL A 58 -1.13 -8.73 -12.01
N LYS A 59 -0.03 -9.48 -12.14
CA LYS A 59 1.10 -9.11 -13.01
C LYS A 59 0.65 -8.90 -14.46
N THR A 60 -0.21 -9.78 -14.97
CA THR A 60 -0.74 -9.70 -16.34
C THR A 60 -1.54 -8.42 -16.55
N TRP A 61 -2.38 -8.04 -15.60
CA TRP A 61 -3.16 -6.80 -15.67
C TRP A 61 -2.28 -5.56 -15.53
N TRP A 62 -1.33 -5.58 -14.60
CA TRP A 62 -0.39 -4.48 -14.41
C TRP A 62 0.37 -4.13 -15.68
N GLN A 63 0.86 -5.15 -16.39
CA GLN A 63 1.57 -5.01 -17.67
C GLN A 63 0.70 -4.50 -18.83
N LYS A 64 -0.62 -4.45 -18.67
CA LYS A 64 -1.53 -3.86 -19.67
C LYS A 64 -1.82 -2.39 -19.41
N VAL A 65 -1.65 -1.94 -18.17
CA VAL A 65 -1.91 -0.55 -17.75
C VAL A 65 -0.67 0.32 -17.89
N THR A 66 0.52 -0.31 -17.90
CA THR A 66 1.81 0.33 -18.23
C THR A 66 2.08 0.20 -19.71
#